data_AF-A0A5K1TWS6-F1
#
_entry.id   AF-A0A5K1TWS6-F1
#
_cell.length_a   1.000
_cell.length_b   1.000
_cell.length_c   1.000
_cell.angle_alpha   90.00
_cell.angle_beta   90.00
_cell.angle_gamma   90.00
#
_symmetry.space_group_name_H-M   'P 1'
#
loop_
_entity.id
_entity.type
_entity.pdbx_description
1 polymer ?
#
loop_
_entity_poly.entity_id
_entity_poly.type
_entity_poly.pdbx_seq_one_letter_code
_entity_poly.pdbx_strand_id
1 'polypeptide(L)'
;MEESVIGIWCGKEIKEKSIKMKEEETDGMVLYIGSCIRIILSNSILEMGIEHNCLSVEQRENSFKIHFDKLYIFNHIPGIYGIIGLPLVLSVKKSGWRVPNFVYRSIQCLRKHDAIHTQGLFRLTCSIGELKPLKEIIDLDKDIGSNFSDDCIVIGTLLKSCLKLMIEPVIPFNKAIEFSQLKQNSNPKQFINSLPIPNQDTLYSSSIFTRNLL
;
A
#
# COMPACT_ATOMS: atom_id res chain seq x y z
N MET A 1 10.02 -4.56 15.03
CA MET A 1 9.88 -3.58 13.93
C MET A 1 10.80 -4.05 12.85
N GLU A 2 10.26 -4.48 11.72
CA GLU A 2 11.04 -5.10 10.66
C GLU A 2 11.76 -4.01 9.85
N GLU A 3 13.07 -4.20 9.73
CA GLU A 3 13.91 -3.42 8.83
C GLU A 3 13.78 -4.05 7.45
N SER A 4 13.28 -3.26 6.50
CA SER A 4 13.39 -3.60 5.08
C SER A 4 14.64 -2.93 4.53
N VAL A 5 14.95 -3.19 3.28
CA VAL A 5 15.98 -2.43 2.52
C VAL A 5 15.23 -1.62 1.45
N ILE A 6 15.87 -0.72 0.73
CA ILE A 6 15.40 -0.21 -0.57
C ILE A 6 16.58 0.34 -1.35
N GLY A 7 16.50 0.34 -2.68
CA GLY A 7 17.45 1.07 -3.51
C GLY A 7 17.18 2.57 -3.43
N ILE A 8 18.20 3.36 -3.14
CA ILE A 8 18.13 4.83 -3.13
C ILE A 8 19.21 5.40 -4.03
N TRP A 9 18.80 6.28 -4.94
CA TRP A 9 19.72 7.02 -5.79
C TRP A 9 20.52 8.03 -4.96
N CYS A 10 21.85 7.90 -4.97
CA CYS A 10 22.74 8.82 -4.26
C CYS A 10 23.45 9.83 -5.19
N GLY A 11 22.89 10.07 -6.39
CA GLY A 11 23.44 11.00 -7.39
C GLY A 11 24.35 10.36 -8.44
N LYS A 12 24.93 9.18 -8.16
CA LYS A 12 25.80 8.44 -9.09
C LYS A 12 25.30 7.03 -9.38
N GLU A 13 24.80 6.35 -8.36
CA GLU A 13 24.35 4.97 -8.42
C GLU A 13 23.18 4.76 -7.44
N ILE A 14 22.47 3.65 -7.60
CA ILE A 14 21.50 3.17 -6.62
C ILE A 14 22.27 2.42 -5.53
N LYS A 15 22.05 2.80 -4.27
CA LYS A 15 22.58 2.09 -3.11
C LYS A 15 21.47 1.50 -2.29
N GLU A 16 21.67 0.27 -1.83
CA GLU A 16 20.81 -0.35 -0.85
C GLU A 16 20.93 0.39 0.50
N LYS A 17 19.77 0.70 1.08
CA LYS A 17 19.65 1.32 2.39
C LYS A 17 18.57 0.63 3.18
N SER A 18 18.82 0.35 4.46
CA SER A 18 17.76 -0.12 5.34
C SER A 18 16.68 0.94 5.47
N ILE A 19 15.42 0.53 5.52
CA ILE A 19 14.28 1.39 5.76
C ILE A 19 13.39 0.82 6.84
N LYS A 20 12.70 1.72 7.53
CA LYS A 20 11.79 1.36 8.61
C LYS A 20 10.67 2.38 8.70
N MET A 21 9.43 1.90 8.77
CA MET A 21 8.29 2.76 9.03
C MET A 21 7.88 2.69 10.49
N LYS A 22 7.53 3.83 11.08
CA LYS A 22 7.04 3.93 12.46
C LYS A 22 5.97 5.01 12.55
N GLU A 23 4.90 4.72 13.28
CA GLU A 23 3.91 5.71 13.71
C GLU A 23 4.45 6.42 14.95
N GLU A 24 4.54 7.74 14.91
CA GLU A 24 5.01 8.61 15.99
C GLU A 24 3.90 9.55 16.44
N GLU A 25 3.88 9.89 17.72
CA GLU A 25 2.77 10.62 18.35
C GLU A 25 2.55 12.02 17.73
N THR A 26 3.62 12.72 17.38
CA THR A 26 3.54 14.09 16.84
C THR A 26 3.48 14.15 15.33
N ASP A 27 4.23 13.27 14.65
CA ASP A 27 4.52 13.41 13.22
C ASP A 27 3.74 12.38 12.38
N GLY A 28 2.95 11.51 13.01
CA GLY A 28 2.22 10.45 12.33
C GLY A 28 3.17 9.40 11.75
N MET A 29 2.94 9.00 10.49
CA MET A 29 3.77 7.96 9.86
C MET A 29 5.10 8.53 9.35
N VAL A 30 6.19 7.95 9.84
CA VAL A 30 7.56 8.35 9.54
C VAL A 30 8.32 7.20 8.87
N LEU A 31 8.95 7.49 7.73
CA LEU A 31 9.87 6.60 7.03
C LEU A 31 11.32 6.96 7.41
N TYR A 32 11.98 6.03 8.08
CA TYR A 32 13.40 6.07 8.39
C TYR A 32 14.19 5.40 7.28
N ILE A 33 15.30 6.01 6.87
CA ILE A 33 16.25 5.49 5.89
C ILE A 33 17.64 5.47 6.53
N GLY A 34 18.17 4.27 6.74
CA GLY A 34 19.32 4.03 7.59
C GLY A 34 19.11 4.59 8.98
N SER A 35 20.20 5.04 9.60
CA SER A 35 20.19 5.69 10.92
C SER A 35 20.02 7.22 10.87
N CYS A 36 19.97 7.82 9.69
CA CYS A 36 20.20 9.27 9.55
C CYS A 36 19.08 10.06 8.88
N ILE A 37 18.26 9.44 8.04
CA ILE A 37 17.25 10.15 7.26
C ILE A 37 15.88 9.80 7.80
N ARG A 38 15.08 10.85 8.05
CA ARG A 38 13.73 10.76 8.59
C ARG A 38 12.78 11.55 7.70
N ILE A 39 11.85 10.84 7.05
CA ILE A 39 10.87 11.42 6.14
C ILE A 39 9.49 11.33 6.80
N ILE A 40 8.88 12.48 7.07
CA ILE A 40 7.52 12.56 7.59
C ILE A 40 6.57 12.44 6.40
N LEU A 41 5.88 11.30 6.28
CA LEU A 41 5.15 10.97 5.06
C LEU A 41 3.95 11.87 4.80
N SER A 42 3.28 12.33 5.87
CA SER A 42 2.15 13.27 5.80
C SER A 42 2.53 14.62 5.18
N ASN A 43 3.80 15.00 5.27
CA ASN A 43 4.35 16.24 4.73
C ASN A 43 5.13 16.01 3.42
N SER A 44 4.99 14.83 2.82
CA SER A 44 5.73 14.45 1.63
C SER A 44 4.81 14.31 0.41
N ILE A 45 5.35 14.60 -0.77
CA ILE A 45 4.68 14.35 -2.04
C ILE A 45 5.35 13.17 -2.72
N LEU A 46 4.57 12.14 -3.01
CA LEU A 46 5.03 10.99 -3.77
C LEU A 46 4.74 11.20 -5.26
N GLU A 47 5.76 11.03 -6.10
CA GLU A 47 5.60 11.06 -7.56
C GLU A 47 6.05 9.74 -8.17
N MET A 48 5.19 9.20 -9.03
CA MET A 48 5.45 7.97 -9.78
C MET A 48 5.92 8.30 -11.20
N GLY A 49 6.71 7.42 -11.81
CA GLY A 49 7.16 7.57 -13.20
C GLY A 49 8.37 8.49 -13.29
N ILE A 50 9.55 7.93 -13.02
CA ILE A 50 10.78 8.71 -13.06
C ILE A 50 11.33 8.79 -14.49
N GLU A 51 11.29 9.98 -15.07
CA GLU A 51 12.23 10.33 -16.14
C GLU A 51 13.53 10.84 -15.50
N HIS A 52 14.52 9.96 -15.40
CA HIS A 52 15.86 10.31 -14.94
C HIS A 52 16.88 9.63 -15.86
N ASN A 53 17.66 10.44 -16.57
CA ASN A 53 18.54 9.98 -17.65
C ASN A 53 19.59 8.97 -17.19
N CYS A 54 19.94 8.99 -15.90
CA CYS A 54 20.93 8.08 -15.32
C CYS A 54 20.35 6.73 -14.86
N LEU A 55 19.05 6.49 -15.01
CA LEU A 55 18.40 5.22 -14.67
C LEU A 55 18.09 4.41 -15.93
N SER A 56 18.32 3.09 -15.86
CA SER A 56 17.87 2.15 -16.91
C SER A 56 16.34 2.21 -17.07
N VAL A 57 15.81 1.71 -18.19
CA VAL A 57 14.35 1.68 -18.43
C VAL A 57 13.64 0.91 -17.32
N GLU A 58 14.16 -0.27 -16.97
CA GLU A 58 13.64 -1.10 -15.87
C GLU A 58 13.71 -0.37 -14.52
N GLN A 59 14.81 0.33 -14.25
CA GLN A 59 14.94 1.12 -13.02
C GLN A 59 13.91 2.25 -12.96
N ARG A 60 13.70 2.97 -14.06
CA ARG A 60 12.71 4.06 -14.14
C ARG A 60 11.30 3.56 -13.86
N GLU A 61 10.93 2.39 -14.39
CA GLU A 61 9.62 1.78 -14.19
C GLU A 61 9.37 1.34 -12.74
N ASN A 62 10.44 0.97 -12.03
CA ASN A 62 10.42 0.51 -10.64
C ASN A 62 10.76 1.61 -9.64
N SER A 63 10.90 2.84 -10.11
CA SER A 63 11.31 3.96 -9.29
C SER A 63 10.15 4.90 -8.96
N PHE A 64 10.26 5.54 -7.80
CA PHE A 64 9.36 6.58 -7.34
C PHE A 64 10.14 7.66 -6.60
N LYS A 65 9.60 8.88 -6.60
CA LYS A 65 10.18 10.03 -5.93
C LYS A 65 9.38 10.34 -4.67
N ILE A 66 10.07 10.76 -3.62
CA ILE A 66 9.45 11.44 -2.49
C ILE A 66 10.08 12.83 -2.38
N HIS A 67 9.25 13.86 -2.45
CA HIS A 67 9.62 15.24 -2.15
C HIS A 67 9.25 15.52 -0.70
N PHE A 68 10.24 15.85 0.12
CA PHE A 68 10.04 16.22 1.53
C PHE A 68 10.83 17.50 1.86
N ASP A 69 12.03 17.39 2.45
CA ASP A 69 13.01 18.48 2.57
C ASP A 69 13.85 18.62 1.29
N LYS A 70 14.08 17.50 0.63
CA LYS A 70 14.70 17.37 -0.69
C LYS A 70 14.05 16.25 -1.48
N LEU A 71 14.52 16.09 -2.71
CA LEU A 71 14.09 15.01 -3.58
C LEU A 71 14.83 13.72 -3.25
N TYR A 72 14.08 12.67 -2.93
CA TYR A 72 14.59 11.30 -2.79
C TYR A 72 14.07 10.45 -3.94
N ILE A 73 14.99 9.80 -4.66
CA ILE A 73 14.65 8.85 -5.71
C ILE A 73 14.87 7.45 -5.17
N PHE A 74 13.78 6.71 -5.05
CA PHE A 74 13.79 5.31 -4.66
C PHE A 74 13.73 4.45 -5.90
N ASN A 75 14.36 3.29 -5.83
CA ASN A 75 14.28 2.24 -6.82
C ASN A 75 13.91 0.95 -6.10
N HIS A 76 12.77 0.39 -6.49
CA HIS A 76 12.36 -0.92 -6.01
C HIS A 76 13.30 -1.97 -6.62
N ILE A 77 13.90 -2.77 -5.75
CA ILE A 77 14.75 -3.91 -6.15
C ILE A 77 13.87 -5.15 -6.21
N PRO A 78 13.62 -5.74 -7.40
CA PRO A 78 12.82 -6.95 -7.54
C PRO A 78 13.37 -8.10 -6.68
N GLY A 79 12.49 -8.80 -5.95
CA GLY A 79 12.85 -10.00 -5.17
C GLY A 79 13.40 -9.78 -3.76
N ILE A 80 13.62 -8.53 -3.33
CA ILE A 80 14.19 -8.24 -1.99
C ILE A 80 13.12 -7.79 -0.97
N TYR A 81 11.95 -7.34 -1.43
CA TYR A 81 10.94 -6.71 -0.55
C TYR A 81 9.64 -7.48 -0.41
N GLY A 82 8.90 -7.12 0.64
CA GLY A 82 7.48 -7.37 0.79
C GLY A 82 6.60 -6.47 -0.06
N ILE A 83 5.29 -6.56 0.15
CA ILE A 83 4.30 -5.67 -0.49
C ILE A 83 3.87 -4.53 0.45
N ILE A 84 4.04 -4.67 1.78
CA ILE A 84 3.61 -3.66 2.74
C ILE A 84 4.57 -2.46 2.70
N GLY A 85 4.01 -1.24 2.78
CA GLY A 85 4.80 -0.01 2.72
C GLY A 85 5.21 0.42 1.33
N LEU A 86 4.82 -0.29 0.27
CA LEU A 86 5.07 0.14 -1.11
C LEU A 86 3.94 1.04 -1.66
N PRO A 87 4.24 1.93 -2.63
CA PRO A 87 3.22 2.62 -3.40
C PRO A 87 2.30 1.61 -4.09
N LEU A 88 1.00 1.91 -4.12
CA LEU A 88 -0.03 1.00 -4.64
C LEU A 88 0.30 0.48 -6.05
N VAL A 89 0.79 1.35 -6.92
CA VAL A 89 1.18 0.98 -8.29
C VAL A 89 2.30 -0.05 -8.34
N LEU A 90 3.28 0.00 -7.43
CA LEU A 90 4.34 -1.00 -7.37
C LEU A 90 3.80 -2.33 -6.83
N SER A 91 2.92 -2.26 -5.83
CA SER A 91 2.23 -3.44 -5.28
C SER A 91 1.36 -4.15 -6.34
N VAL A 92 0.76 -3.40 -7.26
CA VAL A 92 0.01 -3.95 -8.42
C VAL A 92 0.94 -4.54 -9.47
N LYS A 93 2.01 -3.83 -9.86
CA LYS A 93 2.99 -4.35 -10.82
C LYS A 93 3.58 -5.68 -10.37
N LYS A 94 3.94 -5.76 -9.09
CA LYS A 94 4.53 -6.95 -8.47
C LYS A 94 3.56 -8.12 -8.38
N SER A 95 2.28 -7.84 -8.11
CA SER A 95 1.27 -8.89 -8.05
C SER A 95 0.97 -9.51 -9.42
N GLY A 96 1.19 -8.77 -10.52
CA GLY A 96 0.76 -9.19 -11.86
C GLY A 96 -0.76 -9.15 -12.06
N TRP A 97 -1.50 -8.58 -11.11
CA TRP A 97 -2.95 -8.43 -11.14
C TRP A 97 -3.35 -6.96 -11.38
N ARG A 98 -4.67 -6.68 -11.39
CA ARG A 98 -5.20 -5.30 -11.43
C ARG A 98 -5.14 -4.57 -10.08
N VAL A 99 -5.02 -5.34 -8.99
CA VAL A 99 -4.96 -4.84 -7.61
C VAL A 99 -3.82 -5.55 -6.87
N PRO A 100 -3.35 -5.05 -5.72
CA PRO A 100 -2.32 -5.75 -4.94
C PRO A 100 -2.77 -7.15 -4.56
N ASN A 101 -1.83 -8.10 -4.48
CA ASN A 101 -2.15 -9.51 -4.21
C ASN A 101 -2.93 -9.67 -2.90
N PHE A 102 -2.52 -8.96 -1.83
CA PHE A 102 -3.23 -9.00 -0.54
C PHE A 102 -4.69 -8.52 -0.64
N VAL A 103 -4.99 -7.53 -1.50
CA VAL A 103 -6.37 -7.07 -1.72
C VAL A 103 -7.19 -8.17 -2.40
N TYR A 104 -6.66 -8.70 -3.50
CA TYR A 104 -7.33 -9.75 -4.28
C TYR A 104 -7.61 -10.99 -3.43
N ARG A 105 -6.59 -11.49 -2.72
CA ARG A 105 -6.67 -12.73 -1.92
C ARG A 105 -7.53 -12.58 -0.68
N SER A 106 -7.46 -11.43 0.01
CA SER A 106 -8.38 -11.17 1.13
C SER A 106 -9.84 -11.17 0.67
N ILE A 107 -10.17 -10.48 -0.44
CA ILE A 107 -11.54 -10.46 -0.97
C ILE A 107 -11.97 -11.86 -1.44
N GLN A 108 -11.08 -12.60 -2.11
CA GLN A 108 -11.34 -13.98 -2.53
C GLN A 108 -11.66 -14.88 -1.33
N CYS A 109 -10.87 -14.77 -0.25
CA CYS A 109 -11.06 -15.55 0.97
C CYS A 109 -12.36 -15.19 1.69
N LEU A 110 -12.67 -13.90 1.80
CA LEU A 110 -13.94 -13.43 2.40
C LEU A 110 -15.16 -13.90 1.61
N ARG A 111 -15.10 -13.91 0.27
CA ARG A 111 -16.18 -14.43 -0.57
C ARG A 111 -16.35 -15.95 -0.42
N LYS A 112 -15.23 -16.69 -0.37
CA LYS A 112 -15.24 -18.15 -0.22
C LYS A 112 -15.92 -18.60 1.08
N HIS A 113 -15.77 -17.83 2.15
CA HIS A 113 -16.32 -18.13 3.48
C HIS A 113 -17.62 -17.37 3.79
N ASP A 114 -18.31 -16.87 2.77
CA ASP A 114 -19.60 -16.19 2.90
C ASP A 114 -19.60 -15.09 3.98
N ALA A 115 -18.52 -14.30 4.00
CA ALA A 115 -18.24 -13.32 5.05
C ALA A 115 -19.32 -12.24 5.19
N ILE A 116 -20.24 -12.13 4.22
CA ILE A 116 -21.40 -11.24 4.29
C ILE A 116 -22.30 -11.52 5.49
N HIS A 117 -22.27 -12.76 6.01
CA HIS A 117 -23.01 -13.15 7.21
C HIS A 117 -22.16 -13.13 8.49
N THR A 118 -20.89 -12.73 8.40
CA THR A 118 -20.01 -12.61 9.57
C THR A 118 -20.36 -11.36 10.37
N GLN A 119 -20.89 -11.57 11.58
CA GLN A 119 -21.22 -10.48 12.49
C GLN A 119 -19.97 -9.69 12.89
N GLY A 120 -20.02 -8.37 12.72
CA GLY A 120 -18.93 -7.49 13.12
C GLY A 120 -17.73 -7.51 12.16
N LEU A 121 -17.87 -8.04 10.94
CA LEU A 121 -16.85 -7.92 9.89
C LEU A 121 -16.42 -6.46 9.71
N PHE A 122 -15.12 -6.23 9.60
CA PHE A 122 -14.46 -4.91 9.57
C PHE A 122 -14.65 -4.02 10.81
N ARG A 123 -15.51 -4.37 11.77
CA ARG A 123 -15.63 -3.68 13.07
C ARG A 123 -14.78 -4.35 14.16
N LEU A 124 -14.84 -5.66 14.27
CA LEU A 124 -14.00 -6.44 15.18
C LEU A 124 -12.55 -6.49 14.66
N THR A 125 -11.62 -6.74 15.57
CA THR A 125 -10.19 -6.82 15.30
C THR A 125 -9.65 -8.09 15.92
N CYS A 126 -8.84 -8.85 15.19
CA CYS A 126 -8.17 -10.03 15.73
C CYS A 126 -6.98 -9.64 16.62
N SER A 127 -6.39 -10.63 17.31
CA SER A 127 -5.19 -10.39 18.10
C SER A 127 -3.96 -10.12 17.22
N ILE A 128 -2.94 -9.47 17.80
CA ILE A 128 -1.65 -9.24 17.12
C ILE A 128 -0.97 -10.58 16.77
N GLY A 129 -1.13 -11.60 17.63
CA GLY A 129 -0.55 -12.93 17.42
C GLY A 129 -1.10 -13.63 16.18
N GLU A 130 -2.39 -13.45 15.88
CA GLU A 130 -3.02 -13.99 14.67
C GLU A 130 -2.66 -13.18 13.42
N LEU A 131 -2.48 -11.87 13.56
CA LEU A 131 -2.24 -10.98 12.44
C LEU A 131 -0.78 -11.01 11.95
N LYS A 132 0.18 -11.18 12.87
CA LYS A 132 1.62 -11.07 12.56
C LYS A 132 2.10 -12.09 11.52
N PRO A 133 1.79 -13.40 11.63
CA PRO A 133 2.24 -14.39 10.65
C PRO A 133 1.68 -14.09 9.25
N LEU A 134 0.45 -13.59 9.18
CA LEU A 134 -0.21 -13.26 7.92
C LEU A 134 0.45 -12.06 7.23
N LYS A 135 0.86 -11.04 8.00
CA LYS A 135 1.64 -9.92 7.48
C LYS A 135 3.01 -10.36 6.98
N GLU A 136 3.69 -11.24 7.72
CA GLU A 136 4.99 -11.79 7.32
C GLU A 136 4.91 -12.53 5.97
N ILE A 137 3.81 -13.27 5.70
CA ILE A 137 3.64 -13.94 4.39
C ILE A 137 3.50 -12.91 3.25
N ILE A 138 2.72 -11.84 3.45
CA ILE A 138 2.59 -10.74 2.48
C ILE A 138 3.94 -10.04 2.28
N ASP A 139 4.69 -9.86 3.37
CA ASP A 139 5.99 -9.18 3.34
C ASP A 139 7.13 -10.02 2.80
N LEU A 140 6.92 -11.33 2.63
CA LEU A 140 7.85 -12.19 1.94
C LEU A 140 7.46 -12.40 0.46
N ASP A 141 6.43 -11.68 -0.02
CA ASP A 141 5.86 -11.82 -1.37
C ASP A 141 5.50 -13.28 -1.72
N LYS A 142 5.21 -14.08 -0.70
CA LYS A 142 4.81 -15.48 -0.88
C LYS A 142 3.38 -15.51 -1.37
N ASP A 143 3.06 -16.42 -2.30
CA ASP A 143 1.68 -16.56 -2.77
C ASP A 143 0.75 -16.90 -1.60
N ILE A 144 -0.26 -16.07 -1.42
CA ILE A 144 -1.27 -16.20 -0.40
C ILE A 144 -2.35 -17.10 -0.99
N GLY A 145 -2.25 -18.41 -0.72
CA GLY A 145 -3.26 -19.37 -1.13
C GLY A 145 -4.65 -19.06 -0.54
N SER A 146 -5.70 -19.67 -1.09
CA SER A 146 -7.09 -19.46 -0.67
C SER A 146 -7.47 -20.04 0.71
N ASN A 147 -6.52 -20.59 1.45
CA ASN A 147 -6.70 -21.23 2.75
C ASN A 147 -5.91 -20.48 3.84
N PHE A 148 -5.82 -19.16 3.70
CA PHE A 148 -4.96 -18.30 4.49
C PHE A 148 -5.41 -18.16 5.95
N SER A 149 -6.72 -18.10 6.14
CA SER A 149 -7.43 -18.22 7.41
C SER A 149 -8.91 -18.40 7.08
N ASP A 150 -9.58 -19.27 7.83
CA ASP A 150 -11.04 -19.44 7.69
C ASP A 150 -11.79 -18.39 8.54
N ASP A 151 -11.08 -17.61 9.35
CA ASP A 151 -11.65 -16.53 10.16
C ASP A 151 -11.75 -15.23 9.34
N CYS A 152 -12.98 -14.87 9.00
CA CYS A 152 -13.30 -13.65 8.26
C CYS A 152 -12.93 -12.36 9.00
N ILE A 153 -12.92 -12.35 10.34
CA ILE A 153 -12.47 -11.20 11.16
C ILE A 153 -10.96 -11.02 11.02
N VAL A 154 -10.19 -12.11 11.03
CA VAL A 154 -8.74 -12.07 10.81
C VAL A 154 -8.42 -11.54 9.41
N ILE A 155 -9.06 -12.07 8.37
CA ILE A 155 -8.86 -11.61 6.99
C ILE A 155 -9.29 -10.15 6.80
N GLY A 156 -10.42 -9.75 7.39
CA GLY A 156 -10.88 -8.36 7.35
C GLY A 156 -9.93 -7.41 8.08
N THR A 157 -9.33 -7.85 9.19
CA THR A 157 -8.31 -7.10 9.93
C THR A 157 -7.01 -6.96 9.14
N LEU A 158 -6.59 -8.02 8.47
CA LEU A 158 -5.43 -8.04 7.59
C LEU A 158 -5.58 -7.03 6.44
N LEU A 159 -6.69 -7.09 5.70
CA LEU A 159 -6.95 -6.19 4.59
C LEU A 159 -6.89 -4.72 5.02
N LYS A 160 -7.59 -4.35 6.10
CA LYS A 160 -7.53 -2.99 6.68
C LYS A 160 -6.11 -2.60 7.08
N SER A 161 -5.38 -3.53 7.72
CA SER A 161 -4.02 -3.27 8.20
C SER A 161 -3.05 -3.02 7.06
N CYS A 162 -3.08 -3.83 6.01
CA CYS A 162 -2.20 -3.68 4.85
C CYS A 162 -2.49 -2.39 4.09
N LEU A 163 -3.77 -2.04 3.89
CA LEU A 163 -4.16 -0.77 3.29
C LEU A 163 -3.72 0.44 4.14
N LYS A 164 -3.80 0.37 5.48
CA LYS A 164 -3.31 1.43 6.39
C LYS A 164 -1.80 1.62 6.29
N LEU A 165 -1.05 0.53 6.07
CA LEU A 165 0.41 0.54 6.07
C LEU A 165 1.04 0.90 4.72
N MET A 166 0.24 1.15 3.68
CA MET A 166 0.77 1.66 2.42
C MET A 166 1.36 3.05 2.60
N ILE A 167 2.47 3.33 1.92
CA ILE A 167 3.13 4.65 1.97
C ILE A 167 2.24 5.78 1.45
N GLU A 168 1.35 5.45 0.53
CA GLU A 168 0.31 6.33 0.02
C GLU A 168 -1.05 5.63 0.12
N PRO A 169 -2.08 6.28 0.68
CA PRO A 169 -3.42 5.73 0.76
C PRO A 169 -4.02 5.45 -0.63
N VAL A 170 -5.03 4.56 -0.67
CA VAL A 170 -5.75 4.24 -1.92
C VAL A 170 -6.34 5.50 -2.57
N ILE A 171 -6.77 6.47 -1.75
CA ILE A 171 -7.06 7.83 -2.22
C ILE A 171 -5.81 8.66 -1.92
N PRO A 172 -5.03 9.05 -2.94
CA PRO A 172 -3.78 9.80 -2.78
C PRO A 172 -3.92 11.05 -1.90
N PHE A 173 -2.86 11.42 -1.18
CA PHE A 173 -2.88 12.58 -0.27
C PHE A 173 -3.21 13.89 -1.01
N ASN A 174 -2.67 14.07 -2.22
CA ASN A 174 -2.95 15.24 -3.07
C ASN A 174 -4.42 15.32 -3.55
N LYS A 175 -5.19 14.24 -3.38
CA LYS A 175 -6.61 14.13 -3.73
C LYS A 175 -7.53 14.04 -2.50
N ALA A 176 -6.98 13.99 -1.28
CA ALA A 176 -7.74 13.80 -0.05
C ALA A 176 -8.71 14.97 0.25
N ILE A 177 -8.28 16.22 0.01
CA ILE A 177 -9.15 17.40 0.20
C ILE A 177 -10.33 17.34 -0.78
N GLU A 178 -10.04 17.14 -2.07
CA GLU A 178 -11.06 17.00 -3.11
C GLU A 178 -12.06 15.88 -2.77
N PHE A 179 -11.56 14.73 -2.31
CA PHE A 179 -12.38 13.61 -1.86
C PHE A 179 -13.29 13.97 -0.68
N SER A 180 -12.75 14.62 0.37
CA SER A 180 -13.51 15.00 1.56
C SER A 180 -14.63 16.02 1.28
N GLN A 181 -14.49 16.77 0.18
CA GLN A 181 -15.43 17.79 -0.26
C GLN A 181 -16.47 17.26 -1.26
N LEU A 182 -16.43 15.97 -1.62
CA LEU A 182 -17.47 15.36 -2.44
C LEU A 182 -18.82 15.41 -1.70
N LYS A 183 -19.71 16.26 -2.19
CA LYS A 183 -21.09 16.40 -1.71
C LYS A 183 -22.00 15.45 -2.48
N GLN A 184 -23.23 15.25 -2.00
CA GLN A 184 -24.24 14.43 -2.69
C GLN A 184 -24.52 14.87 -4.14
N ASN A 185 -24.31 16.14 -4.48
CA ASN A 185 -24.51 16.68 -5.83
C ASN A 185 -23.21 16.77 -6.67
N SER A 186 -22.08 16.31 -6.14
CA SER A 186 -20.84 16.19 -6.91
C SER A 186 -20.96 15.05 -7.92
N ASN A 187 -20.00 14.92 -8.85
CA ASN A 187 -19.88 13.75 -9.72
C ASN A 187 -18.76 12.83 -9.21
N PRO A 188 -19.03 11.89 -8.26
CA PRO A 188 -18.02 10.97 -7.74
C PRO A 188 -17.29 10.19 -8.82
N LYS A 189 -17.97 9.87 -9.93
CA LYS A 189 -17.37 9.13 -11.05
C LYS A 189 -16.25 9.93 -11.71
N GLN A 190 -16.42 11.24 -11.85
CA GLN A 190 -15.38 12.12 -12.38
C GLN A 190 -14.16 12.16 -11.45
N PHE A 191 -14.38 12.22 -10.14
CA PHE A 191 -13.29 12.15 -9.16
C PHE A 191 -12.52 10.82 -9.27
N ILE A 192 -13.23 9.69 -9.27
CA ILE A 192 -12.61 8.36 -9.39
C ILE A 192 -11.81 8.25 -10.68
N ASN A 193 -12.36 8.70 -11.82
CA ASN A 193 -11.66 8.68 -13.11
C ASN A 193 -10.40 9.57 -13.12
N SER A 194 -10.26 10.52 -12.20
CA SER A 194 -9.06 11.35 -12.07
C SER A 194 -7.92 10.68 -11.30
N LEU A 195 -8.18 9.56 -10.62
CA LEU A 195 -7.18 8.81 -9.87
C LEU A 195 -6.34 7.93 -10.82
N PRO A 196 -5.14 7.48 -10.42
CA PRO A 196 -4.40 6.47 -11.19
C PRO A 196 -5.18 5.15 -11.30
N ILE A 197 -5.01 4.42 -12.40
CA ILE A 197 -5.73 3.14 -12.64
C ILE A 197 -5.59 2.14 -11.49
N PRO A 198 -4.39 1.91 -10.88
CA PRO A 198 -4.26 1.04 -9.71
C PRO A 198 -5.18 1.42 -8.54
N ASN A 199 -5.33 2.73 -8.30
CA ASN A 199 -6.19 3.28 -7.26
C ASN A 199 -7.67 3.06 -7.60
N GLN A 200 -8.07 3.30 -8.86
CA GLN A 200 -9.42 3.05 -9.33
C GLN A 200 -9.82 1.58 -9.16
N ASP A 201 -8.99 0.66 -9.64
CA ASP A 201 -9.26 -0.78 -9.59
C ASP A 201 -9.29 -1.30 -8.14
N THR A 202 -8.41 -0.79 -7.27
CA THR A 202 -8.37 -1.15 -5.84
C THR A 202 -9.59 -0.64 -5.09
N LEU A 203 -10.03 0.60 -5.36
CA LEU A 203 -11.28 1.15 -4.83
C LEU A 203 -12.47 0.33 -5.30
N TYR A 204 -12.58 0.08 -6.61
CA TYR A 204 -13.68 -0.68 -7.19
C TYR A 204 -13.79 -2.08 -6.57
N SER A 205 -12.68 -2.80 -6.49
CA SER A 205 -12.63 -4.15 -5.91
C SER A 205 -13.08 -4.16 -4.44
N SER A 206 -12.58 -3.21 -3.64
CA SER A 206 -12.93 -3.07 -2.23
C SER A 206 -14.40 -2.66 -2.05
N SER A 207 -14.88 -1.70 -2.84
CA SER A 207 -16.24 -1.17 -2.79
C SER A 207 -17.30 -2.17 -3.24
N ILE A 208 -17.02 -3.03 -4.22
CA ILE A 208 -17.96 -4.11 -4.59
C ILE A 208 -18.16 -5.04 -3.41
N PHE A 209 -17.09 -5.43 -2.72
CA PHE A 209 -17.19 -6.33 -1.59
C PHE A 209 -17.96 -5.68 -0.44
N THR A 210 -17.62 -4.44 -0.06
CA THR A 210 -18.29 -3.76 1.05
C THR A 210 -19.73 -3.36 0.74
N ARG A 211 -20.09 -3.08 -0.52
CA ARG A 211 -21.49 -2.83 -0.91
C ARG A 211 -22.38 -4.02 -0.60
N ASN A 212 -21.88 -5.25 -0.72
CA ASN A 212 -22.65 -6.46 -0.44
C ASN A 212 -22.77 -6.76 1.07
N LEU A 213 -22.15 -5.94 1.94
CA LEU A 213 -22.26 -6.03 3.40
C LEU A 213 -23.32 -5.10 4.00
N LEU A 214 -23.81 -4.14 3.21
CA LEU A 214 -24.82 -3.13 3.59
C LEU A 214 -26.18 -3.51 3.03
#